data_AF-A0A451AW26-F1
#
_entry.id   AF-A0A451AW26-F1
#
_cell.length_a   1.000
_cell.length_b   1.000
_cell.length_c   1.000
_cell.angle_alpha   90.00
_cell.angle_beta   90.00
_cell.angle_gamma   90.00
#
_symmetry.space_group_name_H-M   'P 1'
#
loop_
_entity.id
_entity.type
_entity.pdbx_description
1 polymer ?
#
loop_
_entity_poly.entity_id
_entity_poly.type
_entity_poly.pdbx_seq_one_letter_code
_entity_poly.pdbx_strand_id
1 'polypeptide(L)' 'MECLYCNGEMIRGTAPFSASQNGHHIVWKSIPAWVCAQCGEPLFEEAQVNHIQRAVRQIDLDTIALTSKAA' A
#
# COMPACT_ATOMS: atom_id res chain seq x y z
N MET A 1 13.71 15.48 3.48
CA MET A 1 12.44 15.48 2.73
C MET A 1 11.36 15.94 3.69
N GLU A 2 10.43 16.78 3.25
CA GLU A 2 9.34 17.30 4.10
C GLU A 2 8.03 16.58 3.80
N CYS A 3 7.21 16.42 4.83
CA CYS A 3 5.88 15.83 4.72
C CYS A 3 4.94 16.77 3.96
N LEU A 4 4.24 16.25 2.95
CA LEU A 4 3.31 17.01 2.11
C LEU A 4 2.09 17.56 2.86
N TYR A 5 1.82 17.06 4.07
CA TYR A 5 0.63 17.42 4.85
C TYR A 5 0.91 18.36 6.03
N CYS A 6 2.07 18.24 6.67
CA CYS A 6 2.38 19.00 7.89
C CYS A 6 3.74 19.70 7.87
N ASN A 7 4.50 19.58 6.78
CA ASN A 7 5.87 20.09 6.62
C ASN A 7 6.90 19.51 7.62
N GLY A 8 6.54 18.46 8.37
CA GLY A 8 7.44 17.78 9.28
C GLY A 8 8.54 16.98 8.56
N GLU A 9 9.62 16.67 9.27
CA GLU A 9 10.72 15.87 8.74
C GLU A 9 10.28 14.43 8.43
N MET A 10 10.68 13.93 7.26
CA MET A 10 10.45 12.55 6.84
C MET A 10 11.69 11.71 7.12
N ILE A 11 11.49 10.59 7.83
CA ILE A 11 12.56 9.63 8.19
C ILE A 11 12.34 8.28 7.52
N ARG A 12 13.42 7.52 7.30
CA ARG A 12 13.31 6.16 6.75
C ARG A 12 12.70 5.22 7.79
N GLY A 13 11.72 4.43 7.36
CA GLY A 13 11.06 3.44 8.22
C GLY A 13 10.23 2.45 7.40
N THR A 14 9.18 1.92 8.03
CA THR A 14 8.19 1.08 7.35
C THR A 14 6.80 1.48 7.76
N ALA A 15 5.85 1.34 6.85
CA ALA A 15 4.45 1.64 7.11
C ALA A 15 3.53 0.51 6.63
N PRO A 16 2.35 0.35 7.25
CA PRO A 16 1.34 -0.55 6.74
C PRO A 16 0.70 0.03 5.47
N PHE A 17 0.26 -0.87 4.58
CA PHE A 17 -0.61 -0.53 3.46
C PHE A 17 -1.74 -1.55 3.39
N SER A 18 -2.96 -1.09 3.16
CA SER A 18 -4.10 -1.95 2.94
C SER A 18 -4.91 -1.50 1.73
N ALA A 19 -5.49 -2.48 1.04
CA ALA A 19 -6.38 -2.25 -0.08
C ALA A 19 -7.57 -3.21 0.02
N SER A 20 -8.76 -2.71 -0.28
CA SER A 20 -10.00 -3.50 -0.32
C SER A 20 -10.65 -3.29 -1.68
N GLN A 21 -10.65 -4.32 -2.52
CA GLN A 21 -11.27 -4.29 -3.85
C GLN A 21 -11.82 -5.66 -4.20
N ASN A 22 -12.84 -5.72 -5.07
CA ASN A 22 -13.37 -6.96 -5.65
C ASN A 22 -13.70 -8.09 -4.65
N GLY A 23 -14.09 -7.74 -3.42
CA GLY A 23 -14.46 -8.71 -2.38
C GLY A 23 -13.30 -9.30 -1.58
N HIS A 24 -12.06 -8.81 -1.75
CA HIS A 24 -10.92 -9.17 -0.91
C HIS A 24 -10.35 -7.96 -0.15
N HIS A 25 -9.63 -8.24 0.93
CA HIS A 25 -8.88 -7.26 1.71
C HIS A 25 -7.44 -7.73 1.86
N ILE A 26 -6.48 -6.90 1.43
CA ILE A 26 -5.05 -7.19 1.52
C ILE A 26 -4.45 -6.21 2.52
N VAL A 27 -3.59 -6.74 3.40
CA VAL A 27 -2.82 -5.95 4.36
C VAL A 27 -1.36 -6.36 4.32
N TRP A 28 -0.50 -5.40 4.02
CA TRP A 28 0.93 -5.50 4.30
C TRP A 28 1.23 -4.70 5.55
N LYS A 29 1.91 -5.33 6.52
CA LYS A 29 2.17 -4.71 7.83
C LYS A 29 3.38 -3.79 7.85
N SER A 30 4.34 -4.02 6.96
CA SER A 30 5.63 -3.34 6.97
C SER A 30 6.18 -3.28 5.55
N ILE A 31 5.93 -2.16 4.88
CA ILE A 31 6.51 -1.83 3.58
C ILE A 31 7.51 -0.69 3.78
N PRO A 32 8.72 -0.74 3.19
CA PRO A 32 9.67 0.36 3.24
C PRO A 32 9.05 1.67 2.75
N ALA A 33 9.19 2.73 3.54
CA ALA A 33 8.64 4.04 3.25
C ALA A 33 9.47 5.14 3.90
N TRP A 34 9.23 6.37 3.46
CA TRP A 34 9.46 7.53 4.32
C TRP A 34 8.26 7.68 5.26
N VAL A 35 8.49 7.98 6.52
CA VAL A 35 7.44 8.19 7.53
C VAL A 35 7.68 9.55 8.18
N CYS A 36 6.66 10.38 8.23
CA CYS A 36 6.77 11.67 8.90
C CYS A 36 6.98 11.46 10.40
N ALA A 37 8.05 12.03 10.96
CA ALA A 37 8.35 11.93 12.38
C ALA A 37 7.33 12.67 13.27
N GLN A 38 6.52 13.57 12.69
CA GLN A 38 5.53 14.38 13.40
C GLN A 38 4.11 13.81 13.33
N CYS A 39 3.60 13.51 12.13
CA CYS A 39 2.22 13.04 11.95
C CYS A 39 2.08 11.55 11.61
N GLY A 40 3.20 10.85 11.35
CA GLY A 40 3.20 9.43 11.00
C GLY A 40 2.79 9.13 9.55
N GLU A 41 2.57 10.15 8.71
CA GLU A 41 2.16 9.95 7.31
C GLU A 41 3.24 9.16 6.54
N PRO A 42 2.86 8.07 5.86
CA PRO A 42 3.78 7.34 5.02
C PRO A 42 3.85 7.91 3.59
N LEU A 43 5.05 7.87 3.01
CA LEU A 43 5.29 8.10 1.60
C LEU A 43 6.08 6.92 1.04
N PHE A 44 5.40 6.11 0.22
CA PHE A 44 6.02 5.00 -0.49
C PHE A 44 6.73 5.50 -1.74
N GLU A 45 7.94 5.00 -1.99
CA GLU A 45 8.67 5.36 -3.21
C GLU A 45 8.14 4.56 -4.41
N GLU A 46 8.47 5.02 -5.61
CA GLU A 46 8.01 4.44 -6.87
C GLU A 46 8.24 2.92 -6.93
N ALA A 47 9.39 2.44 -6.44
CA ALA A 47 9.67 1.02 -6.39
C ALA A 47 8.61 0.26 -5.56
N GLN A 48 8.30 0.70 -4.34
CA GLN A 48 7.28 0.04 -3.52
C GLN A 48 5.89 0.16 -4.15
N VAL A 49 5.54 1.33 -4.68
CA VAL A 49 4.24 1.54 -5.36
C VAL A 49 4.07 0.57 -6.54
N ASN A 50 5.09 0.43 -7.39
CA ASN A 50 5.06 -0.50 -8.53
C ASN A 50 4.87 -1.95 -8.09
N HIS A 51 5.51 -2.38 -7.00
CA HIS A 51 5.35 -3.72 -6.45
C HIS A 51 3.95 -3.94 -5.83
N ILE A 52 3.43 -2.96 -5.07
CA ILE A 52 2.10 -2.99 -4.48
C ILE A 52 1.04 -3.12 -5.58
N GLN A 53 1.08 -2.24 -6.58
CA GLN A 53 0.08 -2.22 -7.66
C GLN A 53 0.06 -3.52 -8.47
N ARG A 54 1.24 -4.08 -8.76
CA ARG A 54 1.33 -5.40 -9.42
C ARG A 54 0.71 -6.51 -8.57
N ALA A 55 0.98 -6.53 -7.28
CA ALA A 55 0.44 -7.55 -6.37
C ALA A 55 -1.08 -7.45 -6.26
N VAL A 56 -1.62 -6.24 -6.06
CA VAL A 56 -3.08 -6.00 -6.01
C VAL A 56 -3.73 -6.47 -7.31
N ARG A 57 -3.18 -6.10 -8.47
CA ARG A 57 -3.73 -6.49 -9.77
C ARG A 57 -3.77 -8.01 -9.97
N GLN A 58 -2.74 -8.73 -9.53
CA GLN A 58 -2.73 -10.19 -9.64
C GLN A 58 -3.83 -10.81 -8.78
N ILE A 59 -4.00 -10.32 -7.54
CA ILE A 59 -5.03 -10.80 -6.63
C ILE A 59 -6.43 -10.46 -7.17
N ASP A 60 -6.62 -9.30 -7.78
CA ASP A 60 -7.86 -8.94 -8.48
C ASP A 60 -8.21 -9.97 -9.56
N LEU A 61 -7.26 -10.31 -10.44
CA LEU A 61 -7.49 -11.30 -11.51
C LEU A 61 -7.85 -12.68 -10.94
N ASP A 62 -7.14 -13.14 -9.91
CA ASP A 62 -7.41 -14.41 -9.27
C ASP A 62 -8.77 -14.40 -8.55
N THR A 63 -9.13 -13.27 -7.93
CA THR A 63 -10.43 -13.10 -7.25
C THR A 63 -11.58 -13.17 -8.25
N ILE A 64 -11.45 -12.52 -9.42
CA ILE A 64 -12.44 -12.63 -10.50
C ILE A 64 -12.60 -14.09 -10.92
N ALA A 65 -11.50 -14.83 -11.13
CA ALA A 65 -11.56 -16.24 -11.52
C ALA A 65 -12.17 -17.16 -10.43
N LEU A 66 -11.94 -16.85 -9.15
CA LEU A 66 -12.51 -17.58 -8.02
C LEU A 66 -14.02 -17.32 -7.87
N THR A 67 -14.43 -16.08 -8.04
CA THR A 67 -15.84 -15.66 -7.86
C THR A 67 -16.70 -15.93 -9.08
N SER A 68 -16.12 -16.03 -10.28
CA SER A 68 -16.87 -16.28 -11.52
C SER A 68 -17.49 -17.68 -11.62
N LYS A 69 -17.02 -18.64 -10.81
CA LYS A 69 -17.56 -20.02 -10.76
C LYS A 69 -18.65 -20.21 -9.70
N ALA A 70 -18.99 -19.18 -8.94
CA ALA A 70 -19.99 -19.24 -7.88
C ALA A 70 -21.41 -18.88 -8.35
N ALA A 71 -21.68 -18.92 -9.66
CA ALA A 71 -23.00 -18.67 -10.27
C ALA A 71 -23.72 -19.98 -10.60
#